data_AF-F9HB59-F1
#
_entry.id   AF-F9HB59-F1
#
_cell.length_a   1.000
_cell.length_b   1.000
_cell.length_c   1.000
_cell.angle_alpha   90.00
_cell.angle_beta   90.00
_cell.angle_gamma   90.00
#
_symmetry.space_group_name_H-M   'P 1'
#
loop_
_entity.id
_entity.type
_entity.pdbx_description
1 polymer ?
#
loop_
_entity_poly.entity_id
_entity_poly.type
_entity_poly.pdbx_seq_one_letter_code
_entity_poly.pdbx_strand_id
1 'polypeptide(L)'
;MIFFLNIIGVFLLLCIHTKVVGEKLNLKKVVMSIILFHLLSFLFIVLFKSTEFYFLGSLLIYPTFFILYTLSISKLRSKVSLLLFYSLFPLGFWDVIRNFLGYFIISKIPMLHRLYETNLGTMIFSLLAEIIVFFSY
;
A
#
# COMPACT_ATOMS: atom_id res chain seq x y z
N MET A 1 14.83 5.29 9.74
CA MET A 1 14.69 3.90 9.23
C MET A 1 13.25 3.58 8.85
N ILE A 2 12.28 3.75 9.76
CA ILE A 2 10.84 3.52 9.49
C ILE A 2 10.29 4.35 8.32
N PHE A 3 10.66 5.63 8.25
CA PHE A 3 10.22 6.52 7.15
C PHE A 3 10.67 6.06 5.76
N PHE A 4 11.92 5.62 5.63
CA PHE A 4 12.45 5.11 4.35
C PHE A 4 11.76 3.81 3.94
N LEU A 5 11.52 2.89 4.87
CA LEU A 5 10.77 1.66 4.61
C LEU A 5 9.35 1.95 4.13
N ASN A 6 8.69 2.96 4.71
CA ASN A 6 7.37 3.40 4.26
C ASN A 6 7.41 3.97 2.82
N ILE A 7 8.41 4.79 2.49
CA ILE A 7 8.60 5.28 1.11
C ILE A 7 8.78 4.12 0.14
N ILE A 8 9.62 3.14 0.48
CA ILE A 8 9.85 1.95 -0.34
C ILE A 8 8.55 1.17 -0.52
N GLY A 9 7.76 1.02 0.54
CA GLY A 9 6.52 0.25 0.48
C GLY A 9 5.46 0.91 -0.41
N VAL A 10 5.27 2.22 -0.25
CA VAL A 10 4.39 3.00 -1.12
C VAL A 10 4.87 2.95 -2.58
N PHE A 11 6.18 3.00 -2.80
CA PHE A 11 6.77 2.87 -4.14
C PHE A 11 6.48 1.49 -4.76
N LEU A 12 6.67 0.40 -4.02
CA LEU A 12 6.37 -0.96 -4.49
C LEU A 12 4.88 -1.11 -4.81
N LEU A 13 3.99 -0.61 -3.95
CA LEU A 13 2.56 -0.63 -4.21
C LEU A 13 2.15 0.19 -5.45
N LEU A 14 2.79 1.34 -5.70
CA LEU A 14 2.62 2.09 -6.95
C LEU A 14 3.08 1.28 -8.16
N CYS A 15 4.22 0.61 -8.07
CA CYS A 15 4.74 -0.26 -9.12
C CYS A 15 3.79 -1.43 -9.41
N ILE A 16 3.27 -2.10 -8.38
CA ILE A 16 2.24 -3.15 -8.54
C ILE A 16 1.01 -2.58 -9.23
N HIS A 17 0.47 -1.48 -8.71
CA HIS A 17 -0.76 -0.89 -9.23
C HIS A 17 -0.65 -0.50 -10.70
N THR A 18 0.43 0.18 -11.09
CA THR A 18 0.66 0.57 -12.48
C THR A 18 0.84 -0.63 -13.41
N LYS A 19 1.48 -1.70 -12.93
CA LYS A 19 1.63 -2.95 -13.68
C LYS A 19 0.27 -3.63 -13.92
N VAL A 20 -0.58 -3.71 -12.90
CA VAL A 20 -1.96 -4.23 -13.01
C VAL A 20 -2.81 -3.40 -13.99
N VAL A 21 -2.66 -2.07 -13.96
CA VAL A 21 -3.40 -1.15 -14.84
C VAL A 21 -2.80 -1.10 -16.26
N GLY A 22 -1.58 -1.57 -16.46
CA GLY A 22 -0.85 -1.46 -17.73
C GLY A 22 -0.43 -0.02 -18.04
N GLU A 23 -0.18 0.79 -17.02
CA GLU A 23 0.32 2.17 -17.14
C GLU A 23 1.85 2.21 -17.04
N LYS A 24 2.50 3.09 -17.84
CA LYS A 24 3.94 3.34 -17.68
C LYS A 24 4.19 4.34 -16.55
N LEU A 25 4.92 3.89 -15.52
CA LEU A 25 5.47 4.79 -14.50
C LEU A 25 6.63 5.61 -15.07
N ASN A 26 6.58 6.93 -14.83
CA ASN A 26 7.70 7.83 -15.04
C ASN A 26 8.15 8.38 -13.68
N LEU A 27 9.44 8.69 -13.53
CA LEU A 27 10.03 9.24 -12.31
C LEU A 27 9.24 10.45 -11.78
N LYS A 28 8.82 11.35 -12.67
CA LYS A 28 8.00 12.51 -12.28
C LYS A 28 6.68 12.09 -11.61
N LYS A 29 5.99 11.08 -12.16
CA LYS A 29 4.74 10.57 -11.59
C LYS A 29 4.98 9.89 -10.25
N VAL A 30 6.05 9.10 -10.14
CA VAL A 30 6.46 8.44 -8.87
C VAL A 30 6.66 9.50 -7.78
N VAL A 31 7.50 10.50 -8.04
CA VAL A 31 7.82 11.54 -7.06
C VAL A 31 6.57 12.30 -6.63
N MET A 32 5.74 12.74 -7.59
CA MET A 32 4.48 13.43 -7.28
C MET A 32 3.51 12.57 -6.47
N SER A 33 3.45 11.27 -6.75
CA SER A 33 2.57 10.33 -6.04
C SER A 33 3.05 10.09 -4.61
N ILE A 34 4.35 9.95 -4.40
CA ILE A 34 4.93 9.83 -3.05
C ILE A 34 4.65 11.10 -2.24
N ILE A 35 4.84 12.28 -2.82
CA ILE A 35 4.53 13.56 -2.16
C ILE A 35 3.03 13.63 -1.80
N LEU A 36 2.15 13.29 -2.76
CA LEU A 36 0.71 13.28 -2.55
C LEU A 36 0.30 12.31 -1.42
N PHE A 37 0.89 11.11 -1.38
CA PHE A 37 0.62 10.13 -0.33
C PHE A 37 0.94 10.67 1.06
N HIS A 38 2.09 11.32 1.22
CA HIS A 38 2.50 11.88 2.51
C HIS A 38 1.67 13.10 2.91
N LEU A 39 1.29 13.96 1.95
CA LEU A 39 0.36 15.06 2.18
C LEU A 39 -1.02 14.54 2.61
N LEU A 40 -1.53 13.51 1.95
CA LEU A 40 -2.80 12.87 2.30
C LEU A 40 -2.73 12.23 3.69
N SER A 41 -1.63 11.54 3.99
CA SER A 41 -1.39 10.96 5.32
C SER A 41 -1.38 12.03 6.40
N PHE A 42 -0.69 13.16 6.17
CA PHE A 42 -0.68 14.29 7.10
C PHE A 42 -2.08 14.89 7.29
N LEU A 43 -2.82 15.08 6.20
CA LEU A 43 -4.20 15.57 6.25
C LEU A 43 -5.10 14.64 7.08
N PHE A 44 -5.03 13.33 6.84
CA PHE A 44 -5.80 12.34 7.58
C PHE A 44 -5.42 12.31 9.06
N ILE A 45 -4.13 12.41 9.39
CA ILE A 45 -3.70 12.54 10.78
C ILE A 45 -4.35 13.77 11.42
N VAL A 46 -4.27 14.95 10.78
CA VAL A 46 -4.85 16.19 11.34
C VAL A 46 -6.37 16.07 11.52
N LEU A 47 -7.08 15.53 10.52
CA LEU A 47 -8.54 15.38 10.55
C LEU A 47 -9.02 14.41 11.63
N PHE A 48 -8.33 13.28 11.81
CA PHE A 48 -8.79 12.21 12.69
C PHE A 48 -8.13 12.22 14.08
N LYS A 49 -7.09 13.04 14.31
CA LYS A 49 -6.34 13.10 15.59
C LYS A 49 -7.21 13.45 16.80
N SER A 50 -8.24 14.27 16.64
CA SER A 50 -9.13 14.69 17.72
C SER A 50 -10.46 13.91 17.75
N THR A 51 -10.56 12.82 16.98
CA THR A 51 -11.78 12.02 16.89
C THR A 51 -11.55 10.64 17.49
N GLU A 52 -12.62 10.02 18.00
CA GLU A 52 -12.61 8.59 18.39
C GLU A 52 -12.31 7.66 17.20
N PHE A 53 -12.29 8.18 15.98
CA PHE A 53 -12.11 7.46 14.72
C PHE A 53 -10.68 7.50 14.16
N TYR A 54 -9.66 7.68 15.01
CA TYR A 54 -8.25 7.66 14.57
C TYR A 54 -7.87 6.42 13.73
N PHE A 55 -8.41 5.26 14.09
CA PHE A 55 -8.24 4.01 13.34
C PHE A 55 -8.79 4.10 11.91
N LEU A 56 -9.94 4.77 11.74
CA LEU A 56 -10.58 4.94 10.44
C LEU A 56 -9.71 5.76 9.48
N GLY A 57 -9.08 6.82 10.00
CA GLY A 57 -8.12 7.61 9.24
C GLY A 57 -6.97 6.74 8.73
N SER A 58 -6.41 5.90 9.59
CA SER A 58 -5.32 4.98 9.25
C SER A 58 -5.72 3.98 8.16
N LEU A 59 -6.94 3.43 8.25
CA LEU A 59 -7.48 2.43 7.32
C LEU A 59 -7.73 3.01 5.92
N LEU A 60 -8.19 4.26 5.85
CA LEU A 60 -8.66 4.87 4.60
C LEU A 60 -7.55 5.52 3.77
N ILE A 61 -6.35 5.77 4.31
CA ILE A 61 -5.26 6.44 3.60
C ILE A 61 -4.90 5.72 2.29
N TYR A 62 -4.62 4.41 2.35
CA TYR A 62 -4.21 3.64 1.19
C TYR A 62 -5.32 3.54 0.13
N PRO A 63 -6.56 3.13 0.47
CA PRO A 63 -7.69 3.14 -0.48
C PRO A 63 -7.91 4.51 -1.14
N THR A 64 -7.91 5.58 -0.33
CA THR A 64 -8.13 6.95 -0.84
C THR A 64 -7.03 7.35 -1.81
N PHE A 65 -5.77 7.09 -1.46
CA PHE A 65 -4.63 7.38 -2.32
C PHE A 65 -4.72 6.63 -3.65
N PHE A 66 -4.99 5.32 -3.64
CA PHE A 66 -5.05 4.54 -4.86
C PHE A 66 -6.25 4.89 -5.73
N ILE A 67 -7.40 5.24 -5.15
CA ILE A 67 -8.55 5.78 -5.90
C ILE A 67 -8.17 7.09 -6.60
N LEU A 68 -7.53 8.02 -5.89
CA LEU A 68 -7.07 9.29 -6.46
C LEU A 68 -6.03 9.07 -7.57
N TYR A 69 -5.10 8.13 -7.35
CA TYR A 69 -4.11 7.77 -8.36
C TYR A 69 -4.78 7.19 -9.60
N THR A 70 -5.70 6.23 -9.46
CA THR A 70 -6.43 5.65 -10.60
C THR A 70 -7.30 6.68 -11.32
N LEU A 71 -7.94 7.63 -10.61
CA LEU A 71 -8.68 8.74 -11.21
C LEU A 71 -7.79 9.65 -12.09
N SER A 72 -6.51 9.78 -11.74
CA SER A 72 -5.54 10.54 -12.54
C SER A 72 -5.17 9.85 -13.87
N ILE A 73 -5.46 8.55 -14.00
CA ILE A 73 -5.21 7.77 -15.21
C ILE A 73 -6.42 7.90 -16.15
N SER A 74 -6.23 8.60 -17.27
CA SER A 74 -7.29 8.93 -18.23
C SER A 74 -8.08 7.71 -18.74
N LYS A 75 -7.44 6.53 -18.89
CA LYS A 75 -8.07 5.29 -19.38
C LYS A 75 -9.21 4.77 -18.51
N LEU A 76 -9.19 5.01 -17.19
CA LEU A 76 -10.12 4.38 -16.24
C LEU A 76 -11.19 5.34 -15.69
N ARG A 77 -11.15 6.62 -16.09
CA ARG A 77 -12.01 7.68 -15.56
C ARG A 77 -13.51 7.48 -15.85
N SER A 78 -13.86 6.78 -16.93
CA SER A 78 -15.26 6.64 -17.38
C SER A 78 -15.99 5.40 -16.85
N LYS A 79 -15.31 4.50 -16.11
CA LYS A 79 -15.89 3.24 -15.62
C LYS A 79 -15.62 3.07 -14.12
N VAL A 80 -16.53 3.57 -13.29
CA VAL A 80 -16.41 3.59 -11.82
C VAL A 80 -16.15 2.21 -11.22
N SER A 81 -16.82 1.16 -11.72
CA SER A 81 -16.62 -0.21 -11.22
C SER A 81 -15.20 -0.74 -11.49
N LEU A 82 -14.66 -0.49 -12.68
CA LEU A 82 -13.27 -0.81 -13.00
C LEU A 82 -12.31 0.04 -12.17
N LEU A 83 -12.61 1.31 -11.94
CA LEU A 83 -11.78 2.20 -11.13
C LEU A 83 -11.62 1.68 -9.70
N LEU A 84 -12.71 1.27 -9.06
CA LEU A 84 -12.67 0.69 -7.71
C LEU A 84 -11.93 -0.65 -7.69
N PHE A 85 -12.19 -1.51 -8.68
CA PHE A 85 -11.49 -2.78 -8.80
C PHE A 85 -9.97 -2.58 -8.93
N TYR A 86 -9.53 -1.77 -9.91
CA TYR A 86 -8.11 -1.57 -10.16
C TYR A 86 -7.39 -0.82 -9.03
N SER A 87 -8.07 0.07 -8.32
CA SER A 87 -7.47 0.77 -7.16
C SER A 87 -7.29 -0.14 -5.96
N LEU A 88 -8.28 -0.99 -5.64
CA LEU A 88 -8.26 -1.82 -4.43
C LEU A 88 -7.62 -3.20 -4.63
N PHE A 89 -7.58 -3.71 -5.86
CA PHE A 89 -7.06 -5.04 -6.12
C PHE A 89 -5.59 -5.24 -5.71
N PRO A 90 -4.64 -4.32 -6.02
CA PRO A 90 -3.27 -4.41 -5.53
C PRO A 90 -3.16 -4.44 -4.01
N LEU A 91 -4.00 -3.65 -3.32
CA LEU A 91 -4.05 -3.60 -1.86
C LEU A 91 -4.54 -4.92 -1.28
N GLY A 92 -5.65 -5.44 -1.81
CA GLY A 92 -6.21 -6.71 -1.37
C GLY A 92 -5.25 -7.88 -1.60
N PHE A 93 -4.57 -7.91 -2.76
CA PHE A 93 -3.62 -8.97 -3.05
C PHE A 93 -2.38 -8.92 -2.16
N TRP A 94 -1.84 -7.72 -1.91
CA TRP A 94 -0.78 -7.52 -0.92
C TRP A 94 -1.19 -8.02 0.47
N ASP A 95 -2.39 -7.68 0.94
CA ASP A 95 -2.87 -8.09 2.26
C ASP A 95 -3.01 -9.62 2.35
N VAL A 96 -3.52 -10.28 1.30
CA VAL A 96 -3.60 -11.74 1.21
C VAL A 96 -2.23 -12.39 1.32
N ILE A 97 -1.23 -11.93 0.56
CA ILE A 97 0.13 -12.49 0.61
C ILE A 97 0.77 -12.22 1.97
N ARG A 98 0.62 -11.03 2.53
CA ARG A 98 1.13 -10.68 3.85
C ARG A 98 0.54 -11.58 4.93
N ASN A 99 -0.77 -11.80 4.91
CA ASN A 99 -1.46 -12.67 5.84
C ASN A 99 -1.03 -14.13 5.65
N PHE A 100 -0.87 -14.59 4.40
CA PHE A 100 -0.35 -15.93 4.12
C PHE A 100 1.03 -16.14 4.73
N LEU A 101 1.97 -15.21 4.51
CA LEU A 101 3.31 -15.26 5.11
C LEU A 101 3.22 -15.28 6.65
N GLY A 102 2.43 -14.38 7.23
CA GLY A 102 2.27 -14.26 8.67
C GLY A 102 1.74 -15.54 9.32
N TYR A 103 0.62 -16.05 8.81
CA TYR A 103 -0.09 -17.18 9.42
C TYR A 103 0.51 -18.54 9.11
N PHE A 104 1.01 -18.76 7.89
CA PHE A 104 1.41 -20.11 7.46
C PHE A 104 2.92 -20.34 7.52
N ILE A 105 3.75 -19.30 7.34
CA ILE A 105 5.21 -19.45 7.28
C ILE A 105 5.87 -18.92 8.55
N ILE A 106 5.64 -17.66 8.86
CA ILE A 106 6.32 -16.94 9.95
C ILE A 106 5.93 -17.50 11.31
N SER A 107 4.63 -17.75 11.54
CA SER A 107 4.12 -18.30 12.80
C SER A 107 4.72 -19.68 13.16
N LYS A 108 5.19 -20.44 12.17
CA LYS A 108 5.74 -21.79 12.35
C LYS A 108 7.21 -21.78 12.75
N ILE A 109 7.90 -20.66 12.62
CA ILE A 109 9.34 -20.53 12.90
C ILE A 109 9.53 -19.57 14.09
N PRO A 110 9.89 -20.07 15.30
CA PRO A 110 9.90 -19.27 16.52
C PRO A 110 10.73 -17.98 16.44
N MET A 111 11.88 -18.02 15.76
CA MET A 111 12.74 -16.84 15.58
C MET A 111 12.07 -15.78 14.69
N LEU A 112 11.42 -16.18 13.59
CA LEU A 112 10.71 -15.26 12.71
C LEU A 112 9.46 -14.71 13.36
N HIS A 113 8.75 -15.53 14.14
CA HIS A 113 7.58 -15.09 14.90
C HIS A 113 7.93 -13.98 15.88
N ARG A 114 9.00 -14.14 16.68
CA ARG A 114 9.50 -13.08 17.56
C ARG A 114 9.90 -11.81 16.82
N LEU A 115 10.50 -11.93 15.65
CA LEU A 115 10.83 -10.78 14.81
C LEU A 115 9.55 -10.09 14.31
N TYR A 116 8.55 -10.85 13.86
CA TYR A 116 7.26 -10.34 13.38
C TYR A 116 6.47 -9.58 14.43
N GLU A 117 6.63 -9.90 15.72
CA GLU A 117 6.02 -9.15 16.82
C GLU A 117 6.61 -7.73 16.99
N THR A 118 7.75 -7.44 16.38
CA THR A 118 8.33 -6.09 16.39
C THR A 118 7.79 -5.22 15.25
N ASN A 119 7.66 -3.92 15.48
CA ASN A 119 7.27 -2.95 14.42
C ASN A 119 8.17 -3.04 13.19
N LEU A 120 9.48 -3.27 13.38
CA LEU A 120 10.43 -3.39 12.29
C LEU A 120 10.22 -4.69 11.51
N GLY A 121 10.00 -5.81 12.20
CA GLY A 121 9.70 -7.08 11.55
C GLY A 121 8.42 -7.01 10.73
N THR A 122 7.32 -6.50 11.29
CA THR A 122 6.06 -6.34 10.52
C THR A 122 6.26 -5.56 9.23
N MET A 123 7.06 -4.49 9.25
CA MET A 123 7.39 -3.70 8.05
C MET A 123 8.25 -4.49 7.05
N ILE A 124 9.27 -5.23 7.51
CA ILE A 124 10.11 -6.06 6.63
C ILE A 124 9.27 -7.13 5.94
N PHE A 125 8.41 -7.82 6.69
CA PHE A 125 7.55 -8.86 6.12
C PHE A 125 6.43 -8.29 5.23
N SER A 126 5.97 -7.06 5.51
CA SER A 126 5.10 -6.32 4.59
C SER A 126 5.78 -6.05 3.25
N LEU A 127 7.01 -5.55 3.28
CA LEU A 127 7.81 -5.31 2.07
C LEU A 127 8.08 -6.61 1.31
N LEU A 128 8.35 -7.71 2.02
CA LEU A 128 8.50 -9.02 1.40
C LEU A 128 7.22 -9.43 0.65
N ALA A 129 6.04 -9.21 1.25
CA ALA A 129 4.77 -9.49 0.59
C ALA A 129 4.58 -8.64 -0.67
N GLU A 130 4.91 -7.35 -0.62
CA GLU A 130 4.85 -6.44 -1.78
C GLU A 130 5.79 -6.91 -2.89
N ILE A 131 7.01 -7.32 -2.57
CA ILE A 131 7.98 -7.85 -3.55
C ILE A 131 7.42 -9.10 -4.23
N ILE A 132 6.85 -10.04 -3.46
CA ILE A 132 6.22 -11.26 -4.01
C ILE A 132 5.08 -10.90 -4.96
N VAL A 133 4.20 -9.98 -4.53
CA VAL A 133 3.09 -9.51 -5.37
C VAL A 133 3.59 -8.84 -6.65
N PHE A 134 4.63 -8.02 -6.57
CA PHE A 134 5.22 -7.34 -7.72
C PHE A 134 5.74 -8.32 -8.80
N PHE A 135 6.35 -9.43 -8.37
CA PHE A 135 6.81 -10.50 -9.25
C PHE A 135 5.72 -11.45 -9.74
N SER A 136 4.50 -11.37 -9.18
CA SER A 136 3.37 -12.21 -9.59
C SER A 136 2.62 -11.65 -10.81
N TYR A 137 2.92 -10.41 -11.20
CA TYR A 137 2.45 -9.77 -12.44
C TYR A 137 3.57 -9.72 -13.48
#